data_AF-A0A562XKW8-F1
#
_entry.id   AF-A0A562XKW8-F1
#
_cell.length_a   1.000
_cell.length_b   1.000
_cell.length_c   1.000
_cell.angle_alpha   90.00
_cell.angle_beta   90.00
_cell.angle_gamma   90.00
#
_symmetry.space_group_name_H-M   'P 1'
#
loop_
_entity.id
_entity.type
_entity.pdbx_description
1 polymer ?
#
loop_
_entity_poly.entity_id
_entity_poly.type
_entity_poly.pdbx_seq_one_letter_code
_entity_poly.pdbx_strand_id
1 'polypeptide(L)'
;MKDDQKSKECFNDMVISIGKETISFLNNLYKAIQENRYFKEVIADITNPFEQETKKEDNHTIKNSENLEIASKKCSSNRWTKVYEGAMIHASKETTPNKKRTLTYLVGILPFTEDAIRRKAYRMGFKWKKGKLVDRNS
;
A
#
# COMPACT_ATOMS: atom_id res chain seq x y z
N MET A 1 -43.38 -22.16 -39.06
CA MET A 1 -43.48 -21.93 -37.60
C MET A 1 -42.67 -22.92 -36.76
N LYS A 2 -42.65 -24.24 -37.05
CA LYS A 2 -41.80 -25.18 -36.28
C LYS A 2 -40.30 -25.04 -36.61
N ASP A 3 -39.97 -24.72 -37.86
CA ASP A 3 -38.56 -24.58 -38.30
C ASP A 3 -37.89 -23.32 -37.74
N ASP A 4 -38.65 -22.25 -37.52
CA ASP A 4 -38.15 -21.00 -36.90
C ASP A 4 -37.78 -21.19 -35.43
N GLN A 5 -38.50 -22.06 -34.72
CA GLN A 5 -38.24 -22.37 -33.32
C GLN A 5 -36.95 -23.19 -33.18
N LYS A 6 -36.78 -24.20 -34.04
CA LYS A 6 -35.60 -25.07 -34.05
C LYS A 6 -34.32 -24.31 -34.45
N SER A 7 -34.44 -23.35 -35.37
CA SER A 7 -33.34 -22.45 -35.75
C SER A 7 -32.87 -21.58 -34.57
N LYS A 8 -33.82 -21.04 -33.79
CA LYS A 8 -33.50 -20.25 -32.57
C LYS A 8 -32.83 -21.09 -31.49
N GLU A 9 -33.26 -22.34 -31.31
CA GLU A 9 -32.65 -23.27 -30.35
C GLU A 9 -31.20 -23.59 -30.74
N CYS A 10 -30.95 -23.92 -32.02
CA CYS A 10 -29.57 -24.15 -32.52
C CYS A 10 -28.68 -22.91 -32.35
N PHE A 11 -29.20 -21.71 -32.57
CA PHE A 11 -28.45 -20.47 -32.38
C PHE A 11 -28.11 -20.25 -30.90
N ASN A 12 -29.07 -20.48 -29.99
CA ASN A 12 -28.83 -20.36 -28.56
C ASN A 12 -27.79 -21.37 -28.07
N ASP A 13 -27.84 -22.62 -28.56
CA ASP A 13 -26.86 -23.65 -28.23
C ASP A 13 -25.45 -23.27 -28.72
N MET A 14 -25.34 -22.69 -29.92
CA MET A 14 -24.09 -22.16 -30.46
C MET A 14 -23.53 -21.03 -29.59
N VAL A 15 -24.37 -20.07 -29.20
CA VAL A 15 -23.96 -18.96 -28.32
C VAL A 15 -23.49 -19.47 -26.96
N ILE A 16 -24.19 -20.45 -26.38
CA ILE A 16 -23.82 -21.08 -25.11
C ILE A 16 -22.48 -21.82 -25.25
N SER A 17 -22.25 -22.53 -26.35
CA SER A 17 -21.00 -23.24 -26.62
C SER A 17 -19.82 -22.26 -26.72
N ILE A 18 -19.96 -21.22 -27.53
CA ILE A 18 -18.93 -20.18 -27.69
C ILE A 18 -18.66 -19.48 -26.36
N GLY A 19 -19.71 -19.19 -25.57
CA GLY A 19 -19.58 -18.62 -24.24
C GLY A 19 -18.75 -19.50 -23.30
N LYS A 20 -19.04 -20.82 -23.27
CA LYS A 20 -18.29 -21.79 -22.45
C LYS A 20 -16.82 -21.91 -22.89
N GLU A 21 -16.56 -21.95 -24.19
CA GLU A 21 -15.19 -21.99 -24.74
C GLU A 21 -14.40 -20.74 -24.37
N THR A 22 -15.04 -19.56 -24.48
CA THR A 22 -14.41 -18.28 -24.13
C THR A 22 -14.07 -18.22 -22.64
N ILE A 23 -14.97 -18.66 -21.76
CA ILE A 23 -14.73 -18.75 -20.31
C ILE A 23 -13.58 -19.72 -20.01
N SER A 24 -13.56 -20.87 -20.67
CA SER A 24 -12.48 -21.86 -20.52
C SER A 24 -11.12 -21.30 -20.94
N PHE A 25 -11.07 -20.60 -22.08
CA PHE A 25 -9.87 -19.94 -22.58
C PHE A 25 -9.35 -18.87 -21.60
N LEU A 26 -10.23 -18.01 -21.10
CA LEU A 26 -9.86 -16.98 -20.11
C LEU A 26 -9.35 -17.58 -18.81
N ASN A 27 -9.97 -18.66 -18.32
CA ASN A 27 -9.49 -19.37 -17.14
C ASN A 27 -8.12 -20.00 -17.34
N ASN A 28 -7.85 -20.56 -18.53
CA ASN A 28 -6.55 -21.12 -18.85
C ASN A 28 -5.48 -20.03 -18.97
N LEU A 29 -5.80 -18.89 -19.57
CA LEU A 29 -4.92 -17.72 -19.58
C LEU A 29 -4.62 -17.22 -18.16
N TYR A 30 -5.63 -17.13 -17.30
CA TYR A 30 -5.46 -16.72 -15.91
C TYR A 30 -4.52 -17.65 -15.15
N LYS A 31 -4.71 -18.97 -15.28
CA LYS A 31 -3.81 -19.97 -14.69
C LYS A 31 -2.39 -19.85 -15.24
N ALA A 32 -2.24 -19.72 -16.56
CA ALA A 32 -0.93 -19.55 -17.19
C ALA A 32 -0.20 -18.29 -16.70
N ILE A 33 -0.92 -17.19 -16.47
CA ILE A 33 -0.36 -15.95 -15.89
C ILE A 33 0.06 -16.17 -14.44
N GLN A 34 -0.74 -16.89 -13.63
CA GLN A 34 -0.38 -17.21 -12.24
C GLN A 34 0.81 -18.16 -12.12
N GLU A 35 0.94 -19.12 -13.04
CA GLU A 35 2.04 -20.09 -13.08
C GLU A 35 3.35 -19.48 -13.59
N ASN A 36 3.27 -18.42 -14.39
CA ASN A 36 4.42 -17.60 -14.76
C ASN A 36 4.99 -16.89 -13.52
N ARG A 37 6.03 -17.47 -12.93
CA ARG A 37 6.65 -17.05 -11.65
C ARG A 37 6.95 -15.55 -11.57
N TYR A 38 7.23 -14.89 -12.69
CA TYR A 38 7.45 -13.44 -12.79
C TYR A 38 6.25 -12.59 -12.34
N PHE A 39 5.01 -13.07 -12.49
CA PHE A 39 3.81 -12.34 -12.07
C PHE A 39 3.26 -12.81 -10.73
N LYS A 40 3.75 -13.91 -10.18
CA LYS A 40 3.28 -14.45 -8.90
C LYS A 40 3.60 -13.50 -7.74
N GLU A 41 4.77 -12.86 -7.77
CA GLU A 41 5.14 -11.82 -6.80
C GLU A 41 4.26 -10.58 -6.97
N VAL A 42 4.06 -10.12 -8.22
CA VAL A 42 3.23 -8.95 -8.53
C VAL A 42 1.74 -9.14 -8.17
N ILE A 43 1.17 -10.32 -8.43
CA ILE A 43 -0.24 -10.61 -8.12
C ILE A 43 -0.43 -10.86 -6.62
N ALA A 44 0.54 -11.49 -5.95
CA ALA A 44 0.49 -11.66 -4.50
C ALA A 44 0.59 -10.30 -3.76
N ASP A 45 1.41 -9.35 -4.26
CA ASP A 45 1.43 -7.97 -3.77
C ASP A 45 0.08 -7.24 -3.95
N ILE A 46 -0.65 -7.53 -5.03
CA ILE A 46 -1.94 -6.88 -5.32
C ILE A 46 -3.09 -7.51 -4.50
N THR A 47 -3.08 -8.83 -4.32
CA THR A 47 -4.16 -9.58 -3.66
C THR A 47 -3.98 -9.73 -2.15
N ASN A 48 -2.74 -9.68 -1.64
CA ASN A 48 -2.46 -9.68 -0.21
C ASN A 48 -1.15 -8.94 0.15
N PRO A 49 -1.16 -7.59 0.19
CA PRO A 49 0.04 -6.77 0.43
C PRO A 49 0.64 -6.88 1.85
N PHE A 50 0.14 -7.78 2.70
CA PHE A 50 0.54 -7.90 4.11
C PHE A 50 1.17 -9.24 4.49
N GLU A 51 1.33 -10.20 3.56
CA GLU A 51 1.86 -11.55 3.87
C GLU A 51 3.30 -11.82 3.41
N GLN A 52 3.95 -10.93 2.64
CA GLN A 52 5.24 -11.24 1.99
C GLN A 52 6.53 -10.88 2.74
N GLU A 53 6.52 -10.58 4.04
CA GLU A 53 7.79 -10.35 4.76
C GLU A 53 8.44 -11.63 5.35
N THR A 54 7.96 -12.83 4.98
CA THR A 54 8.66 -14.06 5.37
C THR A 54 9.10 -14.86 4.15
N LYS A 55 10.43 -14.98 4.02
CA LYS A 55 11.20 -15.90 3.17
C LYS A 55 11.56 -15.36 1.77
N LYS A 56 12.70 -14.70 1.70
CA LYS A 56 13.92 -15.26 1.06
C LYS A 56 15.12 -14.35 1.31
N GLU A 57 16.03 -14.87 2.12
CA GLU A 57 17.45 -14.54 2.05
C GLU A 57 17.94 -14.91 0.63
N ASP A 58 18.58 -13.97 -0.08
CA ASP A 58 20.01 -14.10 -0.42
C ASP A 58 20.54 -12.98 -1.32
N ASN A 59 21.55 -12.29 -0.77
CA ASN A 59 22.77 -11.84 -1.43
C ASN A 59 22.69 -10.71 -2.48
N HIS A 60 22.72 -9.46 -2.00
CA HIS A 60 23.84 -8.57 -2.34
C HIS A 60 24.18 -7.62 -1.18
N THR A 61 25.39 -7.85 -0.67
CA THR A 61 26.16 -7.13 0.33
C THR A 61 25.97 -5.60 0.35
N ILE A 62 25.48 -5.07 1.47
CA ILE A 62 26.03 -3.85 2.07
C ILE A 62 26.32 -4.17 3.53
N LYS A 63 27.61 -4.27 3.84
CA LYS A 63 28.13 -4.42 5.20
C LYS A 63 27.68 -3.21 6.02
N ASN A 64 27.02 -3.45 7.14
CA ASN A 64 27.59 -3.19 8.47
C ASN A 64 26.61 -3.69 9.52
N SER A 65 26.99 -4.82 10.09
CA SER A 65 26.69 -5.20 11.45
C SER A 65 26.92 -4.03 12.40
N GLU A 66 25.92 -3.71 13.20
CA GLU A 66 26.01 -3.59 14.67
C GLU A 66 24.70 -3.00 15.21
N ASN A 67 24.15 -3.67 16.22
CA ASN A 67 22.98 -3.29 17.03
C ASN A 67 21.59 -3.68 16.50
N LEU A 68 21.37 -4.99 16.37
CA LEU A 68 20.04 -5.61 16.30
C LEU A 68 19.53 -5.92 17.73
N GLU A 69 19.54 -4.90 18.60
CA GLU A 69 18.78 -4.91 19.87
C GLU A 69 17.95 -3.63 19.96
N ILE A 70 17.02 -3.43 19.04
CA ILE A 70 15.96 -2.44 19.26
C ILE A 70 14.63 -3.06 18.90
N ALA A 71 14.12 -3.76 19.91
CA ALA A 71 12.72 -3.93 20.22
C ALA A 71 11.83 -4.37 19.05
N SER A 72 11.37 -5.62 19.16
CA SER A 72 10.02 -6.04 18.80
C SER A 72 8.97 -5.18 19.53
N LYS A 73 8.92 -3.88 19.23
CA LYS A 73 7.76 -3.05 19.54
C LYS A 73 6.67 -3.56 18.63
N LYS A 74 5.79 -4.38 19.22
CA LYS A 74 4.46 -4.73 18.70
C LYS A 74 4.01 -3.63 17.77
N CYS A 75 3.99 -3.92 16.47
CA CYS A 75 3.57 -2.97 15.45
C CYS A 75 2.06 -2.81 15.62
N SER A 76 1.65 -1.99 16.59
CA SER A 76 0.27 -1.55 16.66
C SER A 76 0.02 -0.83 15.34
N SER A 77 -0.99 -1.26 14.60
CA SER A 77 -1.40 -0.60 13.36
C SER A 77 -1.97 0.77 13.71
N ASN A 78 -1.11 1.70 14.08
CA ASN A 78 -1.49 3.05 14.45
C ASN A 78 -2.00 3.70 13.18
N ARG A 79 -3.32 3.87 13.09
CA ARG A 79 -3.95 4.57 11.98
C ARG A 79 -3.82 6.07 12.24
N TRP A 80 -3.57 6.85 11.20
CA TRP A 80 -3.68 8.30 11.30
C TRP A 80 -5.12 8.68 11.65
N THR A 81 -5.31 9.27 12.83
CA THR A 81 -6.59 9.78 13.31
C THR A 81 -6.62 11.31 13.21
N LYS A 82 -7.82 11.89 13.25
CA LYS A 82 -8.01 13.35 13.26
C LYS A 82 -7.28 14.03 14.43
N VAL A 83 -7.11 13.34 15.55
CA VAL A 83 -6.38 13.84 16.74
C VAL A 83 -4.89 14.04 16.42
N TYR A 84 -4.27 13.05 15.77
CA TYR A 84 -2.86 13.12 15.37
C TYR A 84 -2.62 14.16 14.27
N GLU A 85 -3.57 14.31 13.34
CA GLU A 85 -3.54 15.36 12.33
C GLU A 85 -3.67 16.76 12.97
N GLY A 86 -4.55 16.91 13.96
CA GLY A 86 -4.69 18.13 14.76
C GLY A 86 -3.41 18.52 15.48
N ALA A 87 -2.67 17.55 16.02
CA ALA A 87 -1.36 17.81 16.65
C ALA A 87 -0.32 18.35 15.65
N MET A 88 -0.34 17.87 14.40
CA MET A 88 0.53 18.41 13.34
C MET A 88 0.13 19.83 12.92
N ILE A 89 -1.18 20.09 12.80
CA ILE A 89 -1.70 21.43 12.49
C ILE A 89 -1.38 22.41 13.62
N HIS A 90 -1.47 21.98 14.88
CA HIS A 90 -1.04 22.80 16.00
C HIS A 90 0.46 23.09 15.94
N ALA A 91 1.27 22.07 15.60
CA ALA A 91 2.71 22.21 15.46
C ALA A 91 3.14 23.17 14.32
N SER A 92 2.32 23.34 13.28
CA SER A 92 2.60 24.27 12.19
C SER A 92 2.27 25.74 12.51
N LYS A 93 1.34 26.00 13.44
CA LYS A 93 0.85 27.34 13.81
C LYS A 93 1.71 28.12 14.82
N GLU A 94 3.01 27.82 14.88
CA GLU A 94 4.04 28.53 15.67
C GLU A 94 4.13 28.31 17.19
N THR A 95 3.27 27.50 17.82
CA THR A 95 3.30 27.25 19.29
C THR A 95 4.13 26.06 19.73
N THR A 96 5.07 25.55 18.92
CA THR A 96 6.04 24.55 19.41
C THR A 96 7.33 25.21 19.88
N PRO A 97 7.82 24.88 21.10
CA PRO A 97 9.01 25.50 21.63
C PRO A 97 10.20 25.01 20.80
N ASN A 98 10.81 25.97 20.11
CA ASN A 98 12.13 25.92 19.50
C ASN A 98 12.21 25.32 18.07
N LYS A 99 12.74 26.15 17.17
CA LYS A 99 12.82 25.99 15.70
C LYS A 99 13.59 24.75 15.23
N LYS A 100 14.24 24.00 16.12
CA LYS A 100 15.01 22.79 15.81
C LYS A 100 14.38 21.49 16.33
N ARG A 101 13.29 21.57 17.10
CA ARG A 101 12.74 20.45 17.87
C ARG A 101 11.31 20.06 17.51
N THR A 102 10.68 20.69 16.52
CA THR A 102 9.28 20.36 16.16
C THR A 102 9.13 18.89 15.75
N LEU A 103 10.10 18.34 15.02
CA LEU A 103 10.08 16.94 14.63
C LEU A 103 10.33 16.00 15.82
N THR A 104 11.33 16.29 16.66
CA THR A 104 11.60 15.51 17.87
C THR A 104 10.44 15.55 18.86
N TYR A 105 9.74 16.69 18.95
CA TYR A 105 8.54 16.86 19.75
C TYR A 105 7.39 15.97 19.23
N LEU A 106 7.17 15.97 17.91
CA LEU A 106 6.15 15.13 17.29
C LEU A 106 6.47 13.64 17.44
N VAL A 107 7.73 13.23 17.36
CA VAL A 107 8.15 11.84 17.61
C VAL A 107 7.90 11.43 19.07
N GLY A 108 8.01 12.35 20.04
CA GLY A 108 7.71 12.08 21.44
C GLY A 108 6.21 11.94 21.75
N ILE A 109 5.35 12.60 20.97
CA ILE A 109 3.89 12.63 21.20
C ILE A 109 3.14 11.61 20.36
N LEU A 110 3.58 11.43 19.12
CA LEU A 110 2.90 10.59 18.16
C LEU A 110 3.48 9.18 18.22
N PRO A 111 2.63 8.14 18.12
CA PRO A 111 3.09 6.76 18.10
C PRO A 111 3.53 6.36 16.67
N PHE A 112 4.32 7.23 16.03
CA PHE A 112 4.79 7.12 14.64
C PHE A 112 6.29 7.36 14.55
N THR A 113 6.94 6.68 13.61
CA THR A 113 8.35 6.93 13.31
C THR A 113 8.55 8.31 12.71
N GLU A 114 9.76 8.85 12.83
CA GLU A 114 10.14 10.15 12.28
C GLU A 114 9.81 10.26 10.78
N ASP A 115 10.12 9.20 10.02
CA ASP A 115 9.83 9.15 8.58
C ASP A 115 8.33 9.11 8.27
N ALA A 116 7.54 8.39 9.07
CA ALA A 116 6.09 8.38 8.92
C ALA A 116 5.50 9.78 9.14
N ILE A 117 6.03 10.52 10.12
CA ILE A 117 5.63 11.91 10.38
C ILE A 117 6.02 12.81 9.21
N ARG A 118 7.25 12.71 8.68
CA ARG A 118 7.68 13.48 7.52
C ARG A 118 6.81 13.22 6.29
N ARG A 119 6.50 11.95 6.00
CA ARG A 119 5.61 11.56 4.89
C ARG A 119 4.19 12.10 5.07
N LYS A 120 3.65 12.02 6.29
CA LYS A 120 2.31 12.54 6.59
C LYS A 120 2.25 14.06 6.45
N ALA A 121 3.23 14.78 6.98
CA ALA A 121 3.35 16.23 6.83
C ALA A 121 3.31 16.65 5.36
N TYR A 122 4.07 15.96 4.49
CA TYR A 122 4.05 16.22 3.05
C TYR A 122 2.67 16.01 2.42
N ARG A 123 1.97 14.91 2.76
CA ARG A 123 0.61 14.62 2.27
C ARG A 123 -0.42 15.65 2.74
N MET A 124 -0.22 16.22 3.93
CA MET A 124 -1.07 17.27 4.49
C MET A 124 -0.79 18.67 3.90
N GLY A 125 0.19 18.79 3.00
CA GLY A 125 0.54 20.08 2.38
C GLY A 125 1.50 20.94 3.20
N PHE A 126 2.22 20.36 4.17
CA PHE A 126 3.25 21.06 4.92
C PHE A 126 4.65 20.79 4.36
N LYS A 127 5.57 21.75 4.57
CA LYS A 127 7.01 21.66 4.27
C LYS A 127 7.84 21.89 5.52
N TRP A 128 9.00 21.26 5.59
CA TRP A 128 9.97 21.50 6.66
C TRP A 128 10.90 22.65 6.26
N LYS A 129 10.90 23.74 7.02
CA LYS A 129 11.76 24.93 6.78
C LYS A 129 12.54 25.25 8.04
N LYS A 130 13.88 25.14 7.97
CA LYS A 130 14.79 25.40 9.12
C LYS A 130 14.35 24.69 10.41
N GLY A 131 13.84 23.46 10.31
CA GLY A 131 13.38 22.64 11.45
C GLY A 131 11.95 22.91 11.94
N LYS A 132 11.23 23.87 11.34
CA LYS A 132 9.80 24.11 11.58
C LYS A 132 8.93 23.40 10.54
N LEU A 133 7.72 23.01 10.95
CA LEU A 133 6.65 22.62 10.05
C LEU A 133 5.90 23.87 9.58
N VAL A 134 5.81 24.11 8.29
CA VAL A 134 5.28 25.34 7.69
C VAL A 134 4.33 24.97 6.56
N ASP A 135 3.26 25.74 6.35
CA ASP A 135 2.38 25.52 5.21
C ASP A 135 3.16 25.68 3.89
N ARG A 136 2.93 24.78 2.94
CA ARG A 136 3.64 24.82 1.65
C ARG A 136 3.41 26.14 0.92
N ASN A 137 2.24 26.75 1.10
CA ASN A 137 1.81 28.00 0.49
C ASN A 137 2.20 29.26 1.31
N SER A 138 2.90 29.09 2.44
CA SER A 138 3.41 30.20 3.27
C SER A 138 4.92 30.45 3.12
#